data_AF-A0A2U2HN89-F1
#
_entry.id   AF-A0A2U2HN89-F1
#
_cell.length_a   1.000
_cell.length_b   1.000
_cell.length_c   1.000
_cell.angle_alpha   90.00
_cell.angle_beta   90.00
_cell.angle_gamma   90.00
#
_symmetry.space_group_name_H-M   'P 1'
#
loop_
_entity.id
_entity.type
_entity.pdbx_description
1 polymer ?
#
loop_
_entity_poly.entity_id
_entity_poly.type
_entity_poly.pdbx_seq_one_letter_code
_entity_poly.pdbx_strand_id
1 'polypeptide(L)' 'MRALAHAHQNIVYDLLMRASWETVGTFGEIDKKQETTPGAIAVLHTKTRRLDYHPHVHLIMPAGAIERRA' A
#
# COMPACT_ATOMS: atom_id res chain seq x y z
N MET A 1 -12.00 12.17 -7.99
CA MET A 1 -11.43 11.43 -6.83
C MET A 1 -11.04 12.33 -5.65
N ARG A 2 -10.31 13.44 -5.82
CA ARG A 2 -9.84 14.26 -4.67
C ARG A 2 -10.97 14.83 -3.78
N ALA A 3 -12.05 15.36 -4.37
CA ALA A 3 -13.18 15.86 -3.59
C ALA A 3 -13.87 14.75 -2.76
N LEU A 4 -14.07 13.56 -3.35
CA LEU A 4 -14.62 12.38 -2.67
C LEU A 4 -13.69 11.94 -1.52
N ALA A 5 -12.39 11.86 -1.78
CA ALA A 5 -11.40 11.52 -0.76
C ALA A 5 -11.41 12.52 0.40
N HIS A 6 -11.57 13.81 0.09
CA HIS A 6 -11.63 14.87 1.10
C HIS A 6 -12.90 14.78 1.96
N ALA A 7 -14.04 14.43 1.36
CA ALA A 7 -15.32 14.27 2.07
C ALA A 7 -15.39 12.98 2.90
N HIS A 8 -14.69 11.92 2.48
CA HIS A 8 -14.76 10.58 3.10
C HIS A 8 -13.38 10.04 3.48
N GLN A 9 -12.56 10.85 4.14
CA GLN A 9 -11.15 10.57 4.42
C GLN A 9 -10.93 9.21 5.08
N ASN A 10 -11.69 8.87 6.11
CA ASN A 10 -11.53 7.60 6.83
C ASN A 10 -11.71 6.39 5.90
N ILE A 11 -12.75 6.40 5.08
CA ILE A 11 -13.07 5.31 4.16
C ILE A 11 -12.03 5.24 3.05
N VAL A 12 -11.73 6.37 2.43
CA VAL A 12 -10.85 6.40 1.26
C VAL A 12 -9.39 6.12 1.65
N TYR A 13 -8.93 6.57 2.82
CA TYR A 13 -7.57 6.30 3.28
C TYR A 13 -7.39 4.84 3.70
N ASP A 14 -8.37 4.26 4.39
CA ASP A 14 -8.37 2.82 4.71
C ASP A 14 -8.33 1.98 3.41
N LEU A 15 -9.20 2.29 2.44
CA LEU A 15 -9.20 1.62 1.13
C LEU A 15 -7.88 1.81 0.37
N LEU A 16 -7.29 3.01 0.40
CA LEU A 16 -5.99 3.27 -0.24
C LEU A 16 -4.88 2.38 0.36
N MET A 17 -4.83 2.27 1.69
CA MET A 17 -3.84 1.44 2.37
C MET A 17 -4.06 -0.05 2.07
N ARG A 18 -5.31 -0.53 2.10
CA ARG A 18 -5.64 -1.92 1.78
C ARG A 18 -5.32 -2.28 0.34
N ALA A 19 -5.78 -1.46 -0.62
CA ALA A 19 -5.50 -1.70 -2.03
C ALA A 19 -4.00 -1.67 -2.33
N SER A 20 -3.23 -0.82 -1.64
CA SER A 20 -1.77 -0.79 -1.73
C SER A 20 -1.16 -2.10 -1.26
N TRP A 21 -1.61 -2.65 -0.13
CA TRP A 21 -1.14 -3.94 0.39
C TRP A 21 -1.56 -5.13 -0.49
N GLU A 22 -2.81 -5.17 -0.94
CA GLU A 22 -3.31 -6.21 -1.86
C GLU A 22 -2.47 -6.24 -3.15
N THR A 23 -2.14 -5.06 -3.69
CA THR A 23 -1.27 -4.94 -4.86
C THR A 23 0.10 -5.57 -4.60
N VAL A 24 0.74 -5.28 -3.45
CA VAL A 24 2.01 -5.90 -3.06
C VAL A 24 1.87 -7.42 -2.90
N GLY A 25 0.77 -7.88 -2.31
CA GLY A 25 0.46 -9.30 -2.15
C GLY A 25 0.46 -10.06 -3.47
N THR A 26 -0.06 -9.45 -4.55
CA THR A 26 -0.05 -10.08 -5.88
C THR A 26 1.35 -10.40 -6.39
N PHE A 27 2.38 -9.62 -6.01
CA PHE A 27 3.76 -9.91 -6.41
C PHE A 27 4.36 -11.08 -5.64
N GLY A 28 3.99 -11.28 -4.37
CA GLY A 28 4.40 -12.47 -3.60
C GLY A 28 3.82 -13.77 -4.16
N GLU A 29 2.65 -13.70 -4.82
CA GLU A 29 2.03 -14.84 -5.49
C GLU A 29 2.66 -15.17 -6.86
N ILE A 30 3.46 -14.26 -7.44
CA ILE A 30 4.15 -14.50 -8.72
C ILE A 30 5.26 -15.55 -8.56
N ASP A 31 5.89 -15.65 -7.38
CA ASP A 31 6.83 -16.72 -7.06
C ASP A 31 6.12 -17.90 -6.37
N LYS A 32 5.23 -18.58 -7.12
CA LYS A 32 4.46 -19.76 -6.67
C LYS A 32 5.31 -20.92 -6.16
N LYS A 33 6.64 -20.86 -6.26
CA LYS A 33 7.55 -21.90 -5.79
C LYS A 33 7.87 -21.78 -4.30
N GLN A 34 7.61 -20.64 -3.66
CA GLN A 34 7.85 -20.45 -2.24
C GLN A 34 6.68 -19.68 -1.63
N GLU A 35 5.98 -20.28 -0.65
CA GLU A 35 4.94 -19.62 0.13
C GLU A 35 5.57 -18.52 1.00
N THR A 36 5.98 -17.41 0.40
CA THR A 36 6.63 -16.30 1.09
C THR A 36 5.65 -15.16 1.30
N THR A 37 5.83 -14.44 2.40
CA THR A 37 5.07 -13.23 2.72
C THR A 37 6.00 -12.03 2.53
N PRO A 38 5.73 -11.15 1.54
CA PRO A 38 6.54 -9.96 1.35
C PRO A 38 6.39 -9.03 2.56
N GLY A 39 7.47 -8.34 2.94
CA GLY A 39 7.38 -7.19 3.83
C GLY A 39 7.14 -5.92 3.03
N ALA A 40 6.47 -4.92 3.62
CA ALA A 40 6.44 -3.57 3.08
C ALA A 40 6.19 -2.54 4.18
N ILE A 41 6.73 -1.33 3.99
CA ILE A 41 6.38 -0.15 4.78
C ILE A 41 5.52 0.74 3.89
N ALA A 42 4.30 1.04 4.34
CA ALA A 42 3.37 1.92 3.65
C ALA A 42 3.26 3.26 4.37
N VAL A 43 3.36 4.37 3.63
CA VAL A 43 3.22 5.73 4.16
C VAL A 43 2.17 6.48 3.35
N LEU A 44 1.10 6.93 4.02
CA LEU A 44 0.07 7.78 3.44
C LEU A 44 0.51 9.24 3.45
N HIS A 45 0.62 9.84 2.26
CA HIS A 45 0.79 11.28 2.08
C HIS A 45 -0.52 11.91 1.64
N THR A 46 -0.89 13.04 2.23
CA THR A 46 -2.16 13.72 1.94
C THR A 46 -2.00 15.03 1.16
N LYS A 47 -0.77 15.51 0.96
CA LYS A 47 -0.49 16.76 0.26
C LYS A 47 0.67 16.62 -0.72
N THR A 48 0.68 17.47 -1.74
CA THR A 48 1.85 17.67 -2.60
C THR A 48 2.88 18.56 -1.90
N ARG A 49 4.05 18.74 -2.53
CA ARG A 49 5.04 19.75 -2.11
C ARG A 49 4.50 21.18 -2.07
N ARG A 50 3.49 21.50 -2.89
CA ARG A 50 2.82 22.81 -2.92
C ARG A 50 1.65 22.92 -1.92
N LEU A 51 1.48 21.92 -1.05
CA LEU A 51 0.39 21.79 -0.07
C LEU A 51 -1.00 21.51 -0.65
N ASP A 52 -1.11 21.25 -1.95
CA ASP A 52 -2.37 20.84 -2.57
C ASP A 52 -2.81 19.47 -2.04
N TYR A 53 -4.10 19.31 -1.75
CA TYR A 53 -4.64 18.05 -1.27
C TYR A 53 -4.50 16.93 -2.31
N HIS A 54 -3.68 15.93 -2.01
CA HIS A 54 -3.30 14.82 -2.89
C HIS A 54 -3.02 13.55 -2.08
N PRO A 55 -4.06 12.78 -1.69
CA PRO A 55 -3.88 11.52 -0.99
C PRO A 55 -3.25 10.47 -1.92
N HIS A 56 -2.11 9.91 -1.51
CA HIS A 56 -1.39 8.83 -2.19
C HIS A 56 -0.56 8.03 -1.16
N VAL A 57 -0.29 6.76 -1.46
CA VAL A 57 0.51 5.87 -0.61
C VAL A 57 1.86 5.63 -1.27
N HIS A 58 2.94 5.80 -0.51
CA HIS A 58 4.25 5.30 -0.86
C HIS A 58 4.48 3.95 -0.20
N LEU A 59 4.98 2.99 -0.97
CA LEU A 59 5.37 1.68 -0.49
C LEU A 59 6.87 1.51 -0.65
N ILE A 60 7.52 0.99 0.39
CA ILE A 60 8.91 0.57 0.36
C ILE A 60 8.92 -0.93 0.65
N MET A 61 9.34 -1.72 -0.33
CA MET A 61 9.47 -3.17 -0.23
C MET A 61 10.96 -3.52 -0.09
N PRO A 62 11.40 -4.17 1.00
CA PRO A 62 12.74 -4.72 1.09
C PRO A 62 12.88 -5.87 0.08
N ALA A 63 14.11 -6.17 -0.35
CA ALA A 63 14.41 -7.28 -1.27
C ALA A 63 14.30 -8.68 -0.61
N GLY A 64 13.42 -8.84 0.38
CA GLY A 64 13.26 -10.05 1.17
C GLY A 64 11.79 -10.33 1.51
N ALA A 65 11.48 -11.61 1.68
CA ALA A 65 10.18 -12.11 2.09
C ALA A 65 10.40 -13.20 3.15
N ILE A 66 9.41 -13.40 4.04
CA ILE A 66 9.49 -14.38 5.12
C ILE A 66 8.76 -15.66 4.66
N GLU A 67 9.35 -16.83 4.87
CA GLU A 67 8.63 -18.09 4.64
C GLU A 67 7.39 -18.19 5.55
N ARG A 68 6.25 -18.55 4.96
CA ARG A 68 4.97 -18.65 5.68
C ARG A 68 4.91 -19.85 6.64
N ARG A 69 5.86 -20.78 6.54
CA ARG A 69 6.03 -21.91 7.47
C ARG A 69 7.30 -21.72 8.31
N ALA A 70 7.12 -21.24 9.54
CA ALA A 70 8.02 -21.45 10.66
C ALA A 70 7.26 -22.18 11.76
#